data_AF-A0A9E1XCH1-F1
#
_entry.id   AF-A0A9E1XCH1-F1
#
_cell.length_a   1.000
_cell.length_b   1.000
_cell.length_c   1.000
_cell.angle_alpha   90.00
_cell.angle_beta   90.00
_cell.angle_gamma   90.00
#
_symmetry.space_group_name_H-M   'P 1'
#
loop_
_entity.id
_entity.type
_entity.pdbx_description
1 polymer ?
#
loop_
_entity_poly.entity_id
_entity_poly.type
_entity_poly.pdbx_seq_one_letter_code
_entity_poly.pdbx_strand_id
1 'polypeptide(L)'
;MKGQNVLIYSSITIGIVVLIGYALWQEIVRNESQIQTSISGTIKTAPSVTGGVVKTDNAYLVLFDPEMLNPVAQHMINPFLPPITFSIGQSDAEPQASLQGSYRLLVFTDRDGNPNLPSPGELIGALTPPLSLGTESFTYELDRPFNSFPQELLKSSQPADKPENSIQGIVRVLPELLEQVSPTDKLIIMLFDPGQGRPVAFKFVESPSLPMKFQIGPSNAMGTADLVGPYSLRILTDKDGQPFQAAEGELIGRSKDLVPLGTSNLDFVLDSPYVR
;
A
#
# COMPACT_ATOMS: atom_id res chain seq x y z
N MET A 1 49.24 -51.30 13.42
CA MET A 1 48.91 -49.87 13.18
C MET A 1 48.15 -49.58 11.88
N LYS A 2 48.13 -50.47 10.86
CA LYS A 2 47.41 -50.19 9.58
C LYS A 2 45.87 -50.28 9.65
N GLY A 3 45.30 -51.23 10.39
CA GLY A 3 43.84 -51.46 10.43
C GLY A 3 43.03 -50.46 11.26
N GLN A 4 43.64 -49.87 12.29
CA GLN A 4 42.97 -48.93 13.19
C GLN A 4 42.71 -47.57 12.51
N ASN A 5 43.66 -47.11 11.71
CA ASN A 5 43.51 -45.90 10.90
C ASN A 5 42.44 -46.08 9.82
N VAL A 6 42.37 -47.25 9.16
CA VAL A 6 41.34 -47.53 8.15
C VAL A 6 39.93 -47.49 8.77
N LEU A 7 39.74 -48.06 9.96
CA LEU A 7 38.46 -48.02 10.66
C LEU A 7 38.05 -46.59 11.03
N ILE A 8 38.98 -45.77 11.52
CA ILE A 8 38.73 -44.36 11.86
C ILE A 8 38.36 -43.57 10.60
N TYR A 9 39.12 -43.73 9.51
CA TYR A 9 38.81 -43.05 8.24
C TYR A 9 37.46 -43.49 7.68
N SER A 10 37.14 -44.79 7.69
CA SER A 10 35.83 -45.28 7.23
C SER A 10 34.67 -44.75 8.09
N SER A 11 34.81 -44.70 9.41
CA SER A 11 33.78 -44.14 10.30
C SER A 11 33.57 -42.64 10.06
N ILE A 12 34.65 -41.88 9.85
CA ILE A 12 34.56 -40.45 9.53
C ILE A 12 33.89 -40.24 8.17
N THR A 13 34.27 -41.02 7.15
CA THR A 13 33.65 -40.93 5.82
C THR A 13 32.15 -41.25 5.88
N ILE A 14 31.75 -42.30 6.58
CA ILE A 14 30.33 -42.64 6.77
C ILE A 14 29.60 -41.50 7.50
N GLY A 15 30.21 -40.93 8.55
CA GLY A 15 29.64 -39.78 9.27
C GLY A 15 29.42 -38.57 8.37
N ILE A 16 30.38 -38.24 7.50
CA ILE A 16 30.27 -37.14 6.54
C ILE A 16 29.15 -37.42 5.52
N VAL A 17 29.06 -38.62 4.96
CA VAL A 17 28.01 -38.97 3.99
C VAL A 17 26.61 -38.87 4.61
N VAL A 18 26.45 -39.32 5.86
CA VAL A 18 25.17 -39.19 6.59
C VAL A 18 24.81 -37.72 6.82
N LEU A 19 25.76 -36.88 7.22
CA LEU A 19 25.53 -35.45 7.43
C LEU A 19 25.17 -34.72 6.13
N ILE A 20 25.84 -35.04 5.03
CA ILE A 20 25.52 -34.48 3.70
C ILE A 20 24.10 -34.91 3.29
N GLY A 21 23.77 -36.20 3.43
CA GLY A 21 22.44 -36.71 3.11
C GLY A 21 21.34 -36.02 3.92
N TYR A 22 21.57 -35.82 5.23
CA TYR A 22 20.63 -35.10 6.09
C TYR A 22 20.49 -33.62 5.70
N ALA A 23 21.60 -32.92 5.42
CA ALA A 23 21.57 -31.52 5.01
C ALA A 23 20.83 -31.32 3.69
N LEU A 24 21.04 -32.20 2.70
CA LEU A 24 20.32 -32.17 1.43
C LEU A 24 18.83 -32.43 1.62
N TRP A 25 18.46 -33.37 2.49
CA TRP A 25 17.05 -33.62 2.81
C TRP A 25 16.38 -32.39 3.44
N GLN A 26 17.05 -31.72 4.39
CA GLN A 26 16.54 -30.49 5.00
C GLN A 26 16.37 -29.36 3.98
N GLU A 27 17.29 -29.25 3.03
CA GLU A 27 17.20 -28.26 1.94
C GLU A 27 16.00 -28.52 1.03
N ILE A 28 15.73 -29.80 0.70
CA ILE A 28 14.55 -30.20 -0.09
C ILE A 28 13.27 -29.82 0.65
N VAL A 29 13.15 -30.18 1.93
CA VAL A 29 11.97 -29.87 2.75
C VAL A 29 11.77 -28.35 2.87
N ARG A 30 12.85 -27.58 3.07
CA ARG A 30 12.79 -26.12 3.13
C ARG A 30 12.30 -25.53 1.81
N ASN A 31 12.80 -26.02 0.68
CA ASN A 31 12.38 -25.56 -0.64
C ASN A 31 10.92 -25.90 -0.92
N GLU A 32 10.46 -27.12 -0.59
CA GLU A 32 9.04 -27.48 -0.70
C GLU A 32 8.14 -26.56 0.13
N SER A 33 8.54 -26.26 1.37
CA SER A 33 7.81 -25.34 2.23
C SER A 33 7.78 -23.91 1.68
N GLN A 34 8.87 -23.42 1.08
CA GLN A 34 8.91 -22.11 0.44
C GLN A 34 8.01 -22.06 -0.80
N ILE A 35 7.99 -23.12 -1.60
CA ILE A 35 7.13 -23.22 -2.78
C ILE A 35 5.65 -23.19 -2.35
N GLN A 36 5.25 -24.03 -1.40
CA GLN A 36 3.86 -24.11 -0.93
C GLN A 36 3.35 -22.82 -0.30
N THR A 37 4.25 -21.96 0.18
CA THR A 37 3.92 -20.70 0.85
C THR A 37 4.22 -19.47 0.01
N SER A 38 4.47 -19.64 -1.30
CA SER A 38 4.75 -18.54 -2.23
C SER A 38 4.02 -18.69 -3.56
N ILE A 39 3.95 -17.59 -4.30
CA ILE A 39 3.59 -17.57 -5.72
C ILE A 39 4.88 -17.30 -6.49
N SER A 40 5.16 -18.12 -7.51
CA SER A 40 6.38 -18.03 -8.29
C SER A 40 6.13 -18.09 -9.79
N GLY A 41 7.04 -17.48 -10.55
CA GLY A 41 6.82 -17.29 -11.98
C GLY A 41 7.91 -16.51 -12.68
N THR A 42 7.57 -15.97 -13.86
CA THR A 42 8.41 -15.09 -14.66
C THR A 42 7.67 -13.78 -14.94
N ILE A 43 8.34 -12.65 -14.76
CA ILE A 43 7.86 -11.33 -15.19
C ILE A 43 8.43 -11.03 -16.57
N LYS A 44 7.58 -10.57 -17.50
CA LYS A 44 7.94 -10.15 -18.85
C LYS A 44 7.38 -8.75 -19.12
N THR A 45 7.95 -8.07 -20.12
CA THR A 45 7.38 -6.82 -20.67
C THR A 45 6.58 -7.15 -21.92
N ALA A 46 5.37 -6.62 -22.05
CA ALA A 46 4.54 -6.84 -23.23
C ALA A 46 5.21 -6.21 -24.48
N PRO A 47 5.07 -6.81 -25.67
CA PRO A 47 5.68 -6.30 -26.91
C PRO A 47 5.22 -4.89 -27.31
N SER A 48 4.04 -4.46 -26.83
CA SER A 48 3.44 -3.15 -27.11
C SER A 48 4.05 -2.00 -26.31
N VAL A 49 4.86 -2.28 -25.29
CA VAL A 49 5.44 -1.25 -24.43
C VAL A 49 6.74 -0.72 -25.03
N THR A 50 6.73 0.56 -25.42
CA THR A 50 7.92 1.29 -25.88
C THR A 50 8.46 2.16 -24.75
N GLY A 51 9.78 2.10 -24.48
CA GLY A 51 10.43 2.95 -23.48
C GLY A 51 11.27 2.25 -22.41
N GLY A 52 11.25 0.92 -22.36
CA GLY A 52 12.27 0.06 -21.75
C GLY A 52 12.46 0.18 -20.23
N VAL A 53 12.29 -0.94 -19.54
CA VAL A 53 12.87 -1.14 -18.20
C VAL A 53 14.38 -0.92 -18.30
N VAL A 54 14.92 -0.03 -17.47
CA VAL A 54 16.37 0.18 -17.34
C VAL A 54 16.88 -0.72 -16.22
N LYS A 55 18.11 -1.24 -16.36
CA LYS A 55 18.71 -2.19 -15.41
C LYS A 55 18.71 -1.72 -13.95
N THR A 56 18.68 -0.41 -13.73
CA THR A 56 18.68 0.23 -12.40
C THR A 56 17.29 0.36 -11.80
N ASP A 57 16.23 0.13 -12.57
CA ASP A 57 14.86 0.20 -12.07
C ASP A 57 14.66 -0.91 -11.03
N ASN A 58 13.97 -0.58 -9.94
CA ASN A 58 13.43 -1.54 -9.01
C ASN A 58 12.15 -2.13 -9.61
N ALA A 59 11.83 -3.38 -9.29
CA ALA A 59 10.49 -3.91 -9.46
C ALA A 59 9.90 -4.28 -8.10
N TYR A 60 8.72 -3.74 -7.83
CA TYR A 60 7.95 -4.08 -6.63
C TYR A 60 6.89 -5.11 -7.00
N LEU A 61 6.89 -6.20 -6.26
CA LEU A 61 5.86 -7.22 -6.25
C LEU A 61 5.08 -7.05 -4.97
N VAL A 62 3.76 -6.92 -5.07
CA VAL A 62 2.90 -6.74 -3.91
C VAL A 62 1.76 -7.74 -3.97
N LEU A 63 1.59 -8.50 -2.89
CA LEU A 63 0.42 -9.33 -2.67
C LEU A 63 -0.63 -8.52 -1.93
N PHE A 64 -1.87 -8.63 -2.40
CA PHE A 64 -3.04 -8.01 -1.81
C PHE A 64 -4.02 -9.07 -1.34
N ASP A 65 -4.64 -8.83 -0.19
CA ASP A 65 -5.82 -9.58 0.25
C ASP A 65 -6.91 -9.52 -0.85
N PRO A 66 -7.53 -10.65 -1.24
CA PRO A 66 -8.41 -10.68 -2.41
C PRO A 66 -9.72 -9.89 -2.22
N GLU A 67 -10.15 -9.66 -0.97
CA GLU A 67 -11.40 -8.96 -0.67
C GLU A 67 -11.16 -7.50 -0.27
N MET A 68 -10.32 -7.30 0.75
CA MET A 68 -10.02 -5.98 1.32
C MET A 68 -8.97 -5.22 0.49
N LEU A 69 -8.20 -5.93 -0.35
CA LEU A 69 -7.15 -5.35 -1.19
C LEU A 69 -6.13 -4.52 -0.40
N ASN A 70 -5.87 -4.93 0.84
CA ASN A 70 -4.76 -4.43 1.64
C ASN A 70 -3.48 -5.17 1.25
N PRO A 71 -2.33 -4.49 1.17
CA PRO A 71 -1.06 -5.17 0.94
C PRO A 71 -0.71 -6.07 2.13
N VAL A 72 -0.33 -7.32 1.85
CA VAL A 72 -0.02 -8.33 2.88
C VAL A 72 1.42 -8.85 2.79
N ALA A 73 2.07 -8.67 1.64
CA ALA A 73 3.47 -9.01 1.43
C ALA A 73 4.05 -8.14 0.31
N GLN A 74 5.33 -7.81 0.41
CA GLN A 74 6.02 -7.00 -0.57
C GLN A 74 7.44 -7.51 -0.78
N HIS A 75 7.81 -7.68 -2.05
CA HIS A 75 9.15 -8.07 -2.45
C HIS A 75 9.69 -7.07 -3.48
N MET A 76 10.94 -6.65 -3.31
CA MET A 76 11.62 -5.76 -4.25
C MET A 76 12.73 -6.51 -4.97
N ILE A 77 12.73 -6.44 -6.30
CA ILE A 77 13.77 -7.01 -7.15
C ILE A 77 14.64 -5.87 -7.68
N ASN A 78 15.95 -5.96 -7.42
CA ASN A 78 16.97 -5.11 -8.01
C ASN A 78 18.26 -5.95 -8.21
N PRO A 79 18.88 -5.93 -9.41
CA PRO A 79 18.47 -5.22 -10.62
C PRO A 79 17.30 -5.89 -11.34
N PHE A 80 16.40 -5.10 -11.91
CA PHE A 80 15.26 -5.61 -12.68
C PHE A 80 15.54 -5.60 -14.19
N LEU A 81 15.59 -6.79 -14.79
CA LEU A 81 15.79 -6.97 -16.23
C LEU A 81 14.89 -8.11 -16.75
N PRO A 82 13.68 -7.80 -17.23
CA PRO A 82 12.80 -8.80 -17.84
C PRO A 82 13.39 -9.44 -19.11
N PRO A 83 13.13 -10.74 -19.37
CA PRO A 83 12.38 -11.65 -18.52
C PRO A 83 13.16 -12.09 -17.28
N ILE A 84 12.53 -12.08 -16.10
CA ILE A 84 13.16 -12.47 -14.83
C ILE A 84 12.21 -13.33 -13.99
N THR A 85 12.75 -14.30 -13.25
CA THR A 85 11.96 -15.12 -12.33
C THR A 85 11.66 -14.38 -11.03
N PHE A 86 10.54 -14.69 -10.41
CA PHE A 86 10.16 -14.15 -9.11
C PHE A 86 9.58 -15.23 -8.21
N SER A 87 9.64 -14.97 -6.90
CA SER A 87 8.88 -15.66 -5.86
C SER A 87 8.48 -14.60 -4.83
N ILE A 88 7.22 -14.63 -4.39
CA ILE A 88 6.70 -13.77 -3.33
C ILE A 88 5.75 -14.57 -2.46
N GLY A 89 5.92 -14.51 -1.14
CA GLY A 89 5.14 -15.35 -0.23
C GLY A 89 5.35 -15.02 1.24
N GLN A 90 5.24 -16.04 2.09
CA GLN A 90 5.30 -15.90 3.54
C GLN A 90 6.60 -15.25 4.05
N SER A 91 7.72 -15.39 3.32
CA SER A 91 8.99 -14.74 3.64
C SER A 91 8.99 -13.22 3.44
N ASP A 92 8.07 -12.70 2.63
CA ASP A 92 7.97 -11.29 2.23
C ASP A 92 6.83 -10.56 2.97
N ALA A 93 6.14 -11.27 3.86
CA ALA A 93 5.10 -10.74 4.73
C ALA A 93 5.69 -10.21 6.05
N GLU A 94 4.91 -9.44 6.81
CA GLU A 94 5.31 -9.03 8.15
C GLU A 94 5.52 -10.24 9.08
N PRO A 95 6.42 -10.16 10.09
CA PRO A 95 6.74 -11.29 10.97
C PRO A 95 5.56 -11.93 11.69
N GLN A 96 4.48 -11.16 11.93
CA GLN A 96 3.26 -11.62 12.57
C GLN A 96 2.16 -12.05 11.59
N ALA A 97 2.35 -11.84 10.29
CA ALA A 97 1.39 -12.24 9.27
C ALA A 97 1.49 -13.74 8.97
N SER A 98 0.35 -14.43 8.89
CA SER A 98 0.26 -15.81 8.41
C SER A 98 -0.50 -15.82 7.09
N LEU A 99 0.23 -15.97 5.99
CA LEU A 99 -0.37 -16.02 4.67
C LEU A 99 -1.00 -17.38 4.43
N GLN A 100 -2.28 -17.39 4.05
CA GLN A 100 -3.06 -18.60 3.79
C GLN A 100 -4.07 -18.34 2.66
N GLY A 101 -4.27 -19.34 1.79
CA GLY A 101 -5.25 -19.26 0.72
C GLY A 101 -4.72 -18.55 -0.54
N SER A 102 -5.48 -17.59 -1.06
CA SER A 102 -5.23 -16.95 -2.34
C SER A 102 -5.10 -15.43 -2.22
N TYR A 103 -4.24 -14.85 -3.06
CA TYR A 103 -3.90 -13.43 -3.05
C TYR A 103 -3.88 -12.86 -4.46
N ARG A 104 -4.09 -11.55 -4.59
CA ARG A 104 -3.93 -10.85 -5.86
C ARG A 104 -2.52 -10.29 -5.95
N LEU A 105 -1.89 -10.39 -7.11
CA LEU A 105 -0.52 -9.91 -7.35
C LEU A 105 -0.56 -8.65 -8.23
N LEU A 106 0.22 -7.65 -7.84
CA LEU A 106 0.56 -6.51 -8.69
C LEU A 106 2.08 -6.40 -8.80
N VAL A 107 2.56 -6.13 -10.01
CA VAL A 107 3.96 -5.79 -10.26
C VAL A 107 4.05 -4.46 -10.99
N PHE A 108 4.93 -3.60 -10.50
CA PHE A 108 5.25 -2.33 -11.13
C PHE A 108 6.73 -1.99 -10.92
N THR A 109 7.26 -1.13 -11.77
CA THR A 109 8.65 -0.66 -11.67
C THR A 109 8.72 0.69 -10.96
N ASP A 110 9.85 0.93 -10.31
CA ASP A 110 10.19 2.19 -9.65
C ASP A 110 11.60 2.60 -10.09
N ARG A 111 11.71 3.78 -10.67
CA ARG A 111 12.95 4.31 -11.23
C ARG A 111 13.57 5.38 -10.34
N ASP A 112 12.77 6.12 -9.59
CA ASP A 112 13.22 7.29 -8.82
C ASP A 112 13.37 7.00 -7.32
N GLY A 113 13.04 5.79 -6.87
CA GLY A 113 13.13 5.35 -5.48
C GLY A 113 11.88 5.68 -4.66
N ASN A 114 10.80 6.14 -5.29
CA ASN A 114 9.52 6.42 -4.65
C ASN A 114 8.39 5.57 -5.25
N PRO A 115 8.17 4.34 -4.75
CA PRO A 115 7.18 3.42 -5.30
C PRO A 115 5.72 3.86 -5.12
N ASN A 116 5.47 4.92 -4.37
CA ASN A 116 4.12 5.44 -4.13
C ASN A 116 3.65 6.41 -5.21
N LEU A 117 4.58 6.97 -6.00
CA LEU A 117 4.29 7.95 -7.04
C LEU A 117 4.83 7.46 -8.39
N PRO A 118 3.99 7.41 -9.44
CA PRO A 118 4.44 7.01 -10.76
C PRO A 118 5.38 8.05 -11.36
N SER A 119 6.43 7.57 -12.02
CA SER A 119 7.45 8.37 -12.67
C SER A 119 7.60 8.02 -14.16
N PRO A 120 7.97 8.99 -15.03
CA PRO A 120 8.05 8.75 -16.47
C PRO A 120 8.95 7.57 -16.87
N GLY A 121 8.39 6.62 -17.62
CA GLY A 121 9.08 5.44 -18.11
C GLY A 121 8.98 4.21 -17.20
N GLU A 122 8.29 4.32 -16.07
CA GLU A 122 7.89 3.16 -15.27
C GLU A 122 6.73 2.40 -15.91
N LEU A 123 6.63 1.11 -15.58
CA LEU A 123 5.66 0.17 -16.11
C LEU A 123 4.89 -0.50 -14.98
N ILE A 124 3.65 -0.89 -15.28
CA ILE A 124 2.77 -1.62 -14.37
C ILE A 124 2.04 -2.71 -15.16
N GLY A 125 1.71 -3.82 -14.49
CA GLY A 125 0.82 -4.85 -15.05
C GLY A 125 -0.61 -4.76 -14.51
N ALA A 126 -1.47 -5.68 -14.94
CA ALA A 126 -2.80 -5.82 -14.35
C ALA A 126 -2.74 -6.40 -12.93
N LEU A 127 -3.63 -5.97 -12.04
CA LEU A 127 -3.85 -6.65 -10.77
C LEU A 127 -4.49 -8.02 -11.06
N THR A 128 -3.81 -9.11 -10.72
CA THR A 128 -4.27 -10.45 -11.12
C THR A 128 -5.61 -10.80 -10.46
N PRO A 129 -6.37 -11.77 -11.01
CA PRO A 129 -7.31 -12.55 -10.21
C PRO A 129 -6.62 -13.21 -9.00
N PRO A 130 -7.36 -13.68 -7.99
CA PRO A 130 -6.76 -14.40 -6.86
C PRO A 130 -5.96 -15.62 -7.32
N LEU A 131 -4.70 -15.69 -6.87
CA LEU A 131 -3.75 -16.78 -7.09
C LEU A 131 -3.50 -17.49 -5.76
N SER A 132 -3.60 -18.81 -5.73
CA SER A 132 -3.31 -19.59 -4.52
C SER A 132 -1.82 -19.61 -4.23
N LEU A 133 -1.43 -19.57 -2.95
CA LEU A 133 -0.07 -19.96 -2.55
C LEU A 133 0.24 -21.38 -3.06
N GLY A 134 1.48 -21.61 -3.48
CA GLY A 134 1.88 -22.80 -4.23
C GLY A 134 1.71 -22.69 -5.74
N THR A 135 1.22 -21.55 -6.27
CA THR A 135 1.18 -21.33 -7.72
C THR A 135 2.60 -21.18 -8.28
N GLU A 136 2.95 -22.02 -9.24
CA GLU A 136 4.25 -22.02 -9.91
C GLU A 136 4.12 -21.69 -11.40
N SER A 137 5.24 -21.32 -12.03
CA SER A 137 5.34 -21.05 -13.47
C SER A 137 4.36 -19.98 -13.99
N PHE A 138 3.87 -19.09 -13.12
CA PHE A 138 2.99 -18.01 -13.51
C PHE A 138 3.73 -17.02 -14.42
N THR A 139 3.11 -16.57 -15.51
CA THR A 139 3.70 -15.50 -16.34
C THR A 139 2.98 -14.20 -16.05
N TYR A 140 3.71 -13.24 -15.48
CA TYR A 140 3.21 -11.89 -15.24
C TYR A 140 3.72 -10.95 -16.34
N GLU A 141 2.85 -10.11 -16.89
CA GLU A 141 3.21 -9.15 -17.94
C GLU A 141 3.05 -7.71 -17.45
N LEU A 142 4.13 -6.92 -17.59
CA LEU A 142 4.10 -5.46 -17.52
C LEU A 142 3.63 -4.95 -18.88
N ASP A 143 2.40 -4.46 -18.95
CA ASP A 143 1.67 -4.25 -20.21
C ASP A 143 1.45 -2.79 -20.59
N ARG A 144 1.67 -1.86 -19.66
CA ARG A 144 1.43 -0.42 -19.86
C ARG A 144 2.34 0.47 -19.01
N PRO A 145 2.48 1.76 -19.39
CA PRO A 145 3.12 2.76 -18.55
C PRO A 145 2.41 2.90 -17.19
N PHE A 146 3.19 3.05 -16.12
CA PHE A 146 2.68 3.31 -14.79
C PHE A 146 2.33 4.79 -14.65
N ASN A 147 1.04 5.10 -14.79
CA ASN A 147 0.50 6.45 -14.59
C ASN A 147 -0.35 6.58 -13.32
N SER A 148 -0.90 5.46 -12.84
CA SER A 148 -1.70 5.36 -11.61
C SER A 148 -1.89 3.89 -11.23
N PHE A 149 -2.18 3.62 -9.96
CA PHE A 149 -2.56 2.29 -9.50
C PHE A 149 -3.93 1.87 -10.05
N PRO A 150 -4.20 0.55 -10.18
CA PRO A 150 -5.52 0.04 -10.56
C PRO A 150 -6.64 0.67 -9.73
N GLN A 151 -7.74 1.07 -10.39
CA GLN A 151 -8.86 1.76 -9.73
C GLN A 151 -9.46 0.95 -8.57
N GLU A 152 -9.41 -0.38 -8.64
CA GLU A 152 -9.84 -1.27 -7.57
C GLU A 152 -9.03 -1.06 -6.29
N LEU A 153 -7.71 -0.86 -6.40
CA LEU A 153 -6.84 -0.55 -5.27
C LEU A 153 -7.10 0.87 -4.76
N LEU A 154 -7.26 1.84 -5.66
CA LEU A 154 -7.55 3.23 -5.26
C LEU A 154 -8.89 3.36 -4.52
N LYS A 155 -9.85 2.48 -4.79
CA LYS A 155 -11.12 2.39 -4.07
C LYS A 155 -11.03 1.63 -2.74
N SER A 156 -10.02 0.77 -2.58
CA SER A 156 -9.83 -0.08 -1.40
C SER A 156 -8.74 0.40 -0.42
N SER A 157 -7.91 1.38 -0.80
CA SER A 157 -6.82 1.94 0.03
C SER A 157 -7.27 2.68 1.30
N GLN A 158 -8.53 2.55 1.72
CA GLN A 158 -8.95 2.86 3.08
C GLN A 158 -9.94 1.78 3.50
N PRO A 159 -9.66 0.96 4.54
CA PRO A 159 -10.76 0.27 5.20
C PRO A 159 -11.73 1.37 5.62
N ALA A 160 -12.95 1.34 5.08
CA ALA A 160 -13.98 2.27 5.51
C ALA A 160 -14.11 2.04 7.01
N ASP A 161 -13.68 3.05 7.80
CA ASP A 161 -13.80 2.98 9.24
C ASP A 161 -15.24 2.59 9.56
N LYS A 162 -15.45 1.72 10.56
CA LYS A 162 -16.82 1.32 10.89
C LYS A 162 -17.64 2.60 11.16
N PRO A 163 -18.90 2.66 10.71
CA PRO A 163 -19.68 3.88 10.85
C PRO A 163 -19.71 4.44 12.27
N GLU A 164 -19.80 3.56 13.27
CA GLU A 164 -19.77 3.88 14.70
C GLU A 164 -18.47 4.52 15.19
N ASN A 165 -17.36 4.34 14.47
CA ASN A 165 -16.04 4.84 14.83
C ASN A 165 -15.57 5.97 13.92
N SER A 166 -16.43 6.51 13.05
CA SER A 166 -16.04 7.55 12.09
C SER A 166 -17.03 8.70 12.02
N ILE A 167 -16.57 9.82 11.48
CA ILE A 167 -17.40 10.97 11.14
C ILE A 167 -17.60 10.96 9.64
N GLN A 168 -18.86 10.95 9.20
CA GLN A 168 -19.26 10.83 7.81
C GLN A 168 -20.25 11.92 7.40
N GLY A 169 -20.14 12.38 6.17
CA GLY A 169 -21.00 13.43 5.67
C GLY A 169 -20.80 13.77 4.20
N ILE A 170 -21.39 14.89 3.80
CA ILE A 170 -21.17 15.56 2.53
C ILE A 170 -20.47 16.87 2.84
N VAL A 171 -19.40 17.17 2.10
CA VAL A 171 -18.75 18.49 2.10
C VAL A 171 -19.18 19.28 0.88
N ARG A 172 -19.55 20.54 1.10
CA ARG A 172 -20.00 21.52 0.11
C ARG A 172 -19.19 22.80 0.26
N VAL A 173 -19.18 23.60 -0.80
CA VAL A 173 -18.66 24.97 -0.77
C VAL A 173 -19.84 25.93 -0.73
N LEU A 174 -19.73 27.01 0.04
CA LEU A 174 -20.71 28.09 -0.01
C LEU A 174 -20.80 28.62 -1.46
N PRO A 175 -21.99 28.80 -2.05
CA PRO A 175 -22.13 29.15 -3.46
C PRO A 175 -21.31 30.37 -3.89
N GLU A 176 -21.18 31.35 -3.01
CA GLU A 176 -20.43 32.61 -3.22
C GLU A 176 -18.91 32.41 -3.29
N LEU A 177 -18.40 31.29 -2.80
CA LEU A 177 -16.97 30.96 -2.74
C LEU A 177 -16.58 29.88 -3.76
N LEU A 178 -17.54 29.37 -4.54
CA LEU A 178 -17.36 28.20 -5.40
C LEU A 178 -16.34 28.45 -6.53
N GLU A 179 -16.25 29.70 -7.02
CA GLU A 179 -15.26 30.11 -8.04
C GLU A 179 -13.81 30.09 -7.53
N GLN A 180 -13.59 30.03 -6.22
CA GLN A 180 -12.25 30.00 -5.63
C GLN A 180 -11.65 28.58 -5.61
N VAL A 181 -12.47 27.54 -5.80
CA VAL A 181 -12.00 26.14 -5.78
C VAL A 181 -11.65 25.68 -7.20
N SER A 182 -10.42 25.23 -7.38
CA SER A 182 -9.94 24.64 -8.64
C SER A 182 -10.04 23.11 -8.58
N PRO A 183 -10.29 22.42 -9.73
CA PRO A 183 -10.20 20.96 -9.81
C PRO A 183 -8.83 20.37 -9.45
N THR A 184 -7.79 21.21 -9.46
CA THR A 184 -6.41 20.84 -9.08
C THR A 184 -6.13 20.99 -7.59
N ASP A 185 -7.05 21.61 -6.84
CA ASP A 185 -6.88 21.78 -5.40
C ASP A 185 -6.91 20.42 -4.70
N LYS A 186 -6.34 20.37 -3.52
CA LYS A 186 -6.49 19.24 -2.59
C LYS A 186 -7.51 19.60 -1.53
N LEU A 187 -8.16 18.59 -0.97
CA LEU A 187 -8.98 18.75 0.24
C LEU A 187 -8.31 18.08 1.42
N ILE A 188 -8.17 18.81 2.52
CA ILE A 188 -7.58 18.33 3.75
C ILE A 188 -8.68 18.25 4.81
N ILE A 189 -8.95 17.05 5.31
CA ILE A 189 -9.93 16.80 6.35
C ILE A 189 -9.17 16.50 7.64
N MET A 190 -9.46 17.21 8.72
CA MET A 190 -8.74 17.11 9.99
C MET A 190 -9.68 17.02 11.18
N LEU A 191 -9.30 16.18 12.15
CA LEU A 191 -9.90 16.16 13.48
C LEU A 191 -8.94 16.80 14.48
N PHE A 192 -9.43 17.73 15.29
CA PHE A 192 -8.68 18.35 16.38
C PHE A 192 -9.26 17.91 17.72
N ASP A 193 -8.38 17.43 18.60
CA ASP A 193 -8.70 17.22 20.01
C ASP A 193 -8.66 18.58 20.73
N PRO A 194 -9.75 19.02 21.38
CA PRO A 194 -9.82 20.31 22.06
C PRO A 194 -8.78 20.47 23.19
N GLY A 195 -8.32 19.36 23.79
CA GLY A 195 -7.30 19.37 24.84
C GLY A 195 -5.86 19.44 24.33
N GLN A 196 -5.61 19.07 23.07
CA GLN A 196 -4.24 18.99 22.52
C GLN A 196 -3.89 20.13 21.56
N GLY A 197 -4.88 20.84 21.01
CA GLY A 197 -4.65 21.99 20.14
C GLY A 197 -3.95 21.67 18.80
N ARG A 198 -3.80 20.39 18.46
CA ARG A 198 -3.20 19.88 17.21
C ARG A 198 -4.12 18.86 16.54
N PRO A 199 -3.98 18.62 15.22
CA PRO A 199 -4.70 17.54 14.56
C PRO A 199 -4.35 16.19 15.20
N VAL A 200 -5.35 15.34 15.37
CA VAL A 200 -5.24 13.95 15.85
C VAL A 200 -5.65 12.95 14.79
N ALA A 201 -6.24 13.40 13.69
CA ALA A 201 -6.43 12.63 12.47
C ALA A 201 -6.40 13.56 11.26
N PHE A 202 -5.87 13.10 10.12
CA PHE A 202 -5.91 13.85 8.87
C PHE A 202 -6.11 12.93 7.65
N LYS A 203 -6.77 13.46 6.63
CA LYS A 203 -6.98 12.78 5.35
C LYS A 203 -6.83 13.77 4.20
N PHE A 204 -6.02 13.39 3.22
CA PHE A 204 -5.86 14.09 1.96
C PHE A 204 -6.84 13.53 0.92
N VAL A 205 -7.45 14.40 0.14
CA VAL A 205 -8.22 14.05 -1.06
C VAL A 205 -7.67 14.85 -2.22
N GLU A 206 -7.12 14.14 -3.20
CA GLU A 206 -6.64 14.74 -4.45
C GLU A 206 -7.82 15.01 -5.39
N SER A 207 -7.81 16.16 -6.08
CA SER A 207 -8.80 16.55 -7.10
C SER A 207 -10.26 16.34 -6.67
N PRO A 208 -10.73 16.99 -5.58
CA PRO A 208 -12.07 16.80 -5.04
C PRO A 208 -13.14 17.31 -6.01
N SER A 209 -14.18 16.52 -6.23
CA SER A 209 -15.37 16.94 -6.99
C SER A 209 -16.48 17.35 -6.02
N LEU A 210 -16.53 18.63 -5.65
CA LEU A 210 -17.49 19.16 -4.68
C LEU A 210 -18.87 19.39 -5.34
N PRO A 211 -19.99 19.04 -4.66
CA PRO A 211 -20.05 18.42 -3.35
C PRO A 211 -19.67 16.93 -3.34
N MET A 212 -18.94 16.49 -2.33
CA MET A 212 -18.49 15.09 -2.21
C MET A 212 -18.81 14.50 -0.85
N LYS A 213 -18.94 13.17 -0.79
CA LYS A 213 -19.00 12.44 0.47
C LYS A 213 -17.61 12.39 1.11
N PHE A 214 -17.55 12.43 2.42
CA PHE A 214 -16.33 12.24 3.17
C PHE A 214 -16.52 11.29 4.36
N GLN A 215 -15.42 10.69 4.78
CA GLN A 215 -15.30 9.88 5.98
C GLN A 215 -13.91 10.10 6.58
N ILE A 216 -13.86 10.29 7.91
CA ILE A 216 -12.62 10.36 8.70
C ILE A 216 -12.78 9.60 10.03
N GLY A 217 -11.79 8.78 10.39
CA GLY A 217 -11.82 7.92 11.59
C GLY A 217 -10.45 7.29 11.93
N PRO A 218 -10.41 6.17 12.67
CA PRO A 218 -9.18 5.53 13.14
C PRO A 218 -8.14 5.26 12.06
N SER A 219 -8.56 4.91 10.85
CA SER A 219 -7.66 4.73 9.69
C SER A 219 -6.87 6.00 9.32
N ASN A 220 -7.27 7.16 9.84
CA ASN A 220 -6.66 8.47 9.58
C ASN A 220 -5.99 9.07 10.82
N ALA A 221 -5.93 8.34 11.94
CA ALA A 221 -5.40 8.83 13.20
C ALA A 221 -3.88 9.13 13.12
N MET A 222 -3.44 10.15 13.85
CA MET A 222 -2.05 10.51 14.00
C MET A 222 -1.45 9.84 15.23
N GLY A 223 -0.46 8.98 15.03
CA GLY A 223 0.19 8.23 16.10
C GLY A 223 -0.56 6.95 16.47
N THR A 224 -0.25 6.39 17.64
CA THR A 224 -0.78 5.08 18.08
C THR A 224 -1.96 5.19 19.06
N ALA A 225 -2.45 6.40 19.32
CA ALA A 225 -3.52 6.62 20.30
C ALA A 225 -4.89 6.43 19.63
N ASP A 226 -5.77 5.70 20.32
CA ASP A 226 -7.14 5.52 19.87
C ASP A 226 -7.87 6.87 19.78
N LEU A 227 -8.75 6.98 18.78
CA LEU A 227 -9.65 8.12 18.70
C LEU A 227 -10.83 7.91 19.68
N VAL A 228 -10.88 8.70 20.76
CA VAL A 228 -11.89 8.61 21.84
C VAL A 228 -12.83 9.83 21.89
N GLY A 229 -12.61 10.83 21.03
CA GLY A 229 -13.19 12.16 21.15
C GLY A 229 -14.72 12.24 21.13
N PRO A 230 -15.22 13.46 21.37
CA PRO A 230 -15.68 14.24 20.24
C PRO A 230 -14.64 15.26 19.79
N TYR A 231 -14.62 15.59 18.50
CA TYR A 231 -13.55 16.34 17.84
C TYR A 231 -14.03 17.62 17.17
N SER A 232 -13.17 18.64 17.08
CA SER A 232 -13.41 19.75 16.15
C SER A 232 -13.03 19.30 14.74
N LEU A 233 -14.02 19.19 13.85
CA LEU A 233 -13.81 18.86 12.44
C LEU A 233 -13.46 20.14 11.68
N ARG A 234 -12.36 20.08 10.92
CA ARG A 234 -11.94 21.15 10.02
C ARG A 234 -11.66 20.57 8.66
N ILE A 235 -12.18 21.20 7.62
CA ILE A 235 -11.89 20.83 6.24
C ILE A 235 -11.40 22.07 5.52
N LEU A 236 -10.29 21.99 4.81
CA LEU A 236 -9.75 23.11 4.02
C LEU A 236 -9.33 22.66 2.63
N THR A 237 -9.33 23.60 1.69
CA THR A 237 -8.69 23.41 0.38
C THR A 237 -7.22 23.79 0.49
N ASP A 238 -6.35 23.02 -0.14
CA ASP A 238 -4.91 23.27 -0.23
C ASP A 238 -4.51 23.43 -1.69
N LYS A 239 -3.91 24.57 -2.03
CA LYS A 239 -3.55 24.95 -3.41
C LYS A 239 -2.08 24.78 -3.72
N ASP A 240 -1.22 24.90 -2.71
CA ASP A 240 0.24 24.96 -2.86
C ASP A 240 0.98 23.76 -2.25
N GLY A 241 0.24 22.83 -1.65
CA GLY A 241 0.80 21.65 -0.99
C GLY A 241 1.36 21.95 0.40
N GLN A 242 1.02 23.10 0.99
CA GLN A 242 1.42 23.52 2.33
C GLN A 242 0.18 23.71 3.22
N PRO A 243 -0.49 22.64 3.66
CA PRO A 243 -1.80 22.70 4.34
C PRO A 243 -1.79 23.43 5.71
N PHE A 244 -0.60 23.69 6.25
CA PHE A 244 -0.41 24.47 7.47
C PHE A 244 -0.06 25.94 7.22
N GLN A 245 0.13 26.34 5.98
CA GLN A 245 0.24 27.73 5.53
C GLN A 245 -1.08 28.11 4.84
N ALA A 246 -1.43 29.39 4.85
CA ALA A 246 -2.60 29.87 4.13
C ALA A 246 -2.13 30.47 2.81
N ALA A 247 -2.62 29.93 1.69
CA ALA A 247 -2.45 30.51 0.37
C ALA A 247 -3.70 31.30 -0.04
N GLU A 248 -3.52 32.25 -0.97
CA GLU A 248 -4.62 33.07 -1.45
C GLU A 248 -5.69 32.21 -2.15
N GLY A 249 -6.96 32.44 -1.82
CA GLY A 249 -8.10 31.71 -2.39
C GLY A 249 -8.35 30.34 -1.78
N GLU A 250 -7.62 29.94 -0.74
CA GLU A 250 -7.97 28.75 0.04
C GLU A 250 -9.20 29.00 0.90
N LEU A 251 -10.00 27.95 1.09
CA LEU A 251 -11.22 27.95 1.88
C LEU A 251 -11.11 27.00 3.05
N ILE A 252 -11.87 27.28 4.11
CA ILE A 252 -11.97 26.43 5.30
C ILE A 252 -13.42 26.38 5.79
N GLY A 253 -13.83 25.21 6.26
CA GLY A 253 -15.01 25.01 7.09
C GLY A 253 -14.58 24.50 8.47
N ARG A 254 -15.32 24.92 9.51
CA ARG A 254 -15.08 24.49 10.90
C ARG A 254 -16.39 24.03 11.52
N SER A 255 -16.37 22.90 12.22
CA SER A 255 -17.54 22.50 13.02
C SER A 255 -17.78 23.52 14.14
N LYS A 256 -19.04 23.91 14.33
CA LYS A 256 -19.44 24.82 15.42
C LYS A 256 -19.33 24.15 16.78
N ASP A 257 -19.72 22.88 16.83
CA ASP A 257 -19.64 22.01 18.00
C ASP A 257 -18.61 20.89 17.79
N LEU A 258 -18.24 20.21 18.88
CA LEU A 258 -17.46 18.99 18.80
C LEU A 258 -18.32 17.87 18.22
N VAL A 259 -17.77 17.15 17.24
CA VAL A 259 -18.43 16.09 16.50
C VAL A 259 -18.00 14.74 17.08
N PRO A 260 -18.93 13.92 17.62
CA PRO A 260 -18.59 12.60 18.12
C PRO A 260 -18.31 11.63 16.96
N LEU A 261 -17.45 10.64 17.20
CA LEU A 261 -17.36 9.46 16.34
C LEU A 261 -18.74 8.77 16.29
N GLY A 262 -19.08 8.18 15.14
CA GLY A 262 -20.42 7.65 14.88
C GLY A 262 -21.35 8.65 14.19
N THR A 263 -20.96 9.91 14.08
CA THR A 263 -21.77 10.93 13.38
C THR A 263 -21.85 10.60 11.90
N SER A 264 -23.07 10.49 11.39
CA SER A 264 -23.36 10.27 9.97
C SER A 264 -24.27 11.36 9.42
N ASN A 265 -24.31 11.48 8.09
CA ASN A 265 -25.13 12.47 7.36
C ASN A 265 -24.82 13.93 7.72
N LEU A 266 -23.58 14.24 8.11
CA LEU A 266 -23.17 15.62 8.36
C LEU A 266 -23.18 16.41 7.05
N ASP A 267 -23.84 17.57 7.00
CA ASP A 267 -23.72 18.52 5.90
C ASP A 267 -22.70 19.59 6.31
N PHE A 268 -21.49 19.50 5.76
CA PHE A 268 -20.36 20.33 6.14
C PHE A 268 -20.06 21.35 5.04
N VAL A 269 -19.98 22.63 5.41
CA VAL A 269 -19.82 23.73 4.43
C VAL A 269 -18.46 24.40 4.63
N LEU A 270 -17.71 24.55 3.53
CA LEU A 270 -16.58 25.47 3.44
C LEU A 270 -17.15 26.87 3.21
N ASP A 271 -17.15 27.68 4.25
CA ASP A 271 -17.93 28.94 4.30
C ASP A 271 -17.06 30.20 4.45
N SER A 272 -15.75 30.01 4.60
CA SER A 272 -14.83 31.09 4.94
C SER A 272 -13.53 30.96 4.16
N PRO A 273 -12.89 32.08 3.75
CA PRO A 273 -11.49 32.06 3.33
C PRO A 273 -10.59 31.51 4.46
N TYR A 274 -9.59 30.72 4.09
CA TYR A 274 -8.58 30.27 5.02
C TYR A 274 -7.54 31.37 5.20
N VAL A 275 -7.72 32.11 6.29
CA VAL A 275 -6.77 33.11 6.77
C VAL A 275 -6.25 32.67 8.15
N ARG A 276 -4.97 32.92 8.42
CA ARG A 276 -4.33 32.63 9.71
C ARG A 276 -4.49 33.79 10.69
#